data_AF-A0AAX6EUX2-F1
#
_entry.id   AF-A0AAX6EUX2-F1
#
_cell.length_a   1.000
_cell.length_b   1.000
_cell.length_c   1.000
_cell.angle_alpha   90.00
_cell.angle_beta   90.00
_cell.angle_gamma   90.00
#
_symmetry.space_group_name_H-M   'P 1'
#
loop_
_entity.id
_entity.type
_entity.pdbx_description
1 polymer ?
#
loop_
_entity_poly.entity_id
_entity_poly.type
_entity_poly.pdbx_seq_one_letter_code
_entity_poly.pdbx_strand_id
1 'polypeptide(L)'
;MMDATTPKYSRARYNKIMKEVSSYLKKVGYNPDKIPFVPISGFEGDNMIERSTNLDWYKGPTLLEALDMVNEPKHPTDKPLCLPLQDGYKIGGIGTVPVGRV
;
A
#
# COMPACT_ATOMS: atom_id res chain seq x y z
N MET A 1 5.70 6.57 10.30
CA MET A 1 6.19 5.81 11.45
C MET A 1 5.52 6.38 12.69
N MET A 2 4.58 5.64 13.28
CA MET A 2 3.76 6.09 14.41
C MET A 2 4.51 6.05 15.75
N ASP A 3 5.48 5.15 15.85
CA ASP A 3 6.46 4.98 16.92
C ASP A 3 7.36 6.21 17.15
N ALA A 4 7.59 7.00 16.08
CA ALA A 4 8.44 8.19 16.08
C ALA A 4 7.67 9.51 16.25
N THR A 5 6.35 9.49 16.46
CA THR A 5 5.59 10.74 16.66
C THR A 5 5.89 11.35 18.04
N THR A 6 5.64 12.65 18.19
CA THR A 6 5.73 13.34 19.48
C THR A 6 4.35 13.89 19.85
N PRO A 7 3.67 13.36 20.88
CA PRO A 7 3.98 12.14 21.64
C PRO A 7 3.88 10.87 20.78
N LYS A 8 4.47 9.75 21.23
CA LYS A 8 4.44 8.47 20.49
C LYS A 8 3.00 8.02 20.25
N TYR A 9 2.74 7.41 19.09
CA TYR A 9 1.42 6.91 18.69
C TYR A 9 0.29 7.96 18.70
N SER A 10 0.62 9.22 18.40
CA SER A 10 -0.30 10.36 18.48
C SER A 10 -1.43 10.28 17.44
N ARG A 11 -2.67 10.12 17.92
CA ARG A 11 -3.90 10.22 17.12
C ARG A 11 -4.02 11.57 16.41
N ALA A 12 -3.64 12.66 17.07
CA ALA A 12 -3.72 14.00 16.49
C ALA A 12 -2.80 14.14 15.27
N ARG A 13 -1.59 13.57 15.35
CA ARG A 13 -0.64 13.56 14.22
C ARG A 13 -1.19 12.72 13.07
N TYR A 14 -1.75 11.55 13.36
CA TYR A 14 -2.42 10.71 12.35
C TYR A 14 -3.56 11.46 11.64
N ASN A 15 -4.49 12.06 12.40
CA ASN A 15 -5.64 12.80 11.83
C ASN A 15 -5.19 13.96 10.93
N LYS A 16 -4.12 14.67 11.33
CA LYS A 16 -3.55 15.76 10.51
C LYS A 16 -3.05 15.23 9.16
N ILE A 17 -2.29 14.14 9.18
CA ILE A 17 -1.75 13.52 7.96
C ILE A 17 -2.88 13.00 7.07
N MET A 18 -3.87 12.31 7.65
CA MET A 18 -5.03 11.80 6.92
C MET A 18 -5.77 12.94 6.21
N LYS A 19 -5.96 14.09 6.86
CA LYS A 19 -6.60 15.27 6.25
C LYS A 19 -5.77 15.86 5.10
N GLU A 20 -4.47 16.06 5.31
CA GLU A 20 -3.56 16.63 4.30
C GLU A 20 -3.46 15.72 3.06
N VAL A 21 -3.25 14.42 3.27
CA VAL A 21 -3.13 13.43 2.20
C VAL A 21 -4.47 13.24 1.47
N SER A 22 -5.60 13.19 2.17
CA SER A 22 -6.92 13.10 1.54
C SER A 22 -7.20 14.30 0.62
N SER A 23 -6.82 15.50 1.04
CA SER A 23 -6.94 16.71 0.21
C SER A 23 -6.09 16.61 -1.05
N TYR A 24 -4.85 16.09 -0.93
CA TYR A 24 -3.97 15.90 -2.07
C TYR A 24 -4.49 14.82 -3.04
N LEU A 25 -4.90 13.66 -2.53
CA LEU A 25 -5.47 12.56 -3.31
C LEU A 25 -6.67 13.02 -4.13
N LYS A 26 -7.56 13.81 -3.52
CA LYS A 26 -8.72 14.39 -4.21
C LYS A 26 -8.32 15.31 -5.38
N LYS A 27 -7.24 16.08 -5.25
CA LYS A 27 -6.73 16.94 -6.33
C LYS A 27 -6.15 16.14 -7.50
N VAL A 28 -5.53 14.99 -7.21
CA VAL A 28 -4.94 14.10 -8.23
C VAL A 28 -6.02 13.23 -8.91
N GLY A 29 -7.26 13.24 -8.41
CA GLY A 29 -8.40 12.52 -9.00
C GLY A 29 -8.74 11.19 -8.32
N TYR A 30 -8.07 10.85 -7.21
CA TYR A 30 -8.44 9.69 -6.39
C TYR A 30 -9.62 10.01 -5.49
N ASN A 31 -10.43 8.99 -5.18
CA ASN A 31 -11.47 9.09 -4.15
C ASN A 31 -10.89 8.67 -2.78
N PRO A 32 -10.68 9.60 -1.82
CA PRO A 32 -10.12 9.28 -0.51
C PRO A 32 -10.97 8.31 0.31
N ASP A 33 -12.29 8.28 0.08
CA ASP A 33 -13.21 7.41 0.83
C ASP A 33 -13.00 5.91 0.51
N LYS A 34 -12.36 5.61 -0.62
CA LYS A 34 -12.01 4.25 -1.04
C LYS A 34 -10.59 3.84 -0.64
N ILE A 35 -9.83 4.73 0.01
CA ILE A 35 -8.43 4.49 0.34
C ILE A 35 -8.31 4.28 1.85
N PRO A 36 -7.94 3.08 2.31
CA PRO A 36 -7.73 2.83 3.73
C PRO A 36 -6.48 3.54 4.23
N PHE A 37 -6.60 4.29 5.33
CA PHE A 37 -5.48 4.94 6.02
C PHE A 37 -5.09 4.14 7.27
N VAL A 38 -4.07 3.29 7.16
CA VAL A 38 -3.61 2.44 8.26
C VAL A 38 -2.41 3.07 8.98
N PRO A 39 -2.52 3.42 10.30
CA PRO A 39 -1.38 3.86 11.08
C PRO A 39 -0.48 2.67 11.43
N ILE A 40 0.76 2.67 10.93
CA ILE A 40 1.72 1.57 11.15
C ILE A 40 3.04 2.03 11.77
N SER A 41 3.73 1.10 12.42
CA SER A 41 5.16 1.14 12.71
C SER A 41 5.83 -0.02 12.00
N GLY A 42 6.67 0.25 11.01
CA GLY A 42 7.41 -0.79 10.30
C GLY A 42 8.53 -1.40 11.14
N PHE A 43 9.00 -0.67 12.16
CA PHE A 43 10.09 -1.12 13.04
C PHE A 43 9.57 -2.00 14.17
N GLU A 44 8.48 -1.59 14.81
CA GLU A 44 7.85 -2.32 15.93
C GLU A 44 6.81 -3.34 15.47
N GLY A 45 6.41 -3.30 14.18
CA GLY A 45 5.42 -4.22 13.60
C GLY A 45 3.95 -3.82 13.83
N ASP A 46 3.68 -2.67 14.46
CA ASP A 46 2.33 -2.23 14.81
C ASP A 46 1.40 -2.12 13.59
N ASN A 47 0.24 -2.79 13.67
CA ASN A 47 -0.81 -2.82 12.65
C ASN A 47 -0.33 -3.32 11.27
N MET A 48 0.77 -4.06 11.18
CA MET A 48 1.21 -4.69 9.93
C MET A 48 0.39 -5.95 9.63
N ILE A 49 0.40 -6.92 10.54
CA ILE A 49 -0.34 -8.17 10.42
C ILE A 49 -1.41 -8.21 11.52
N GLU A 50 -0.96 -8.07 12.76
CA GLU A 50 -1.80 -8.06 13.95
C GLU A 50 -2.10 -6.64 14.43
N ARG A 51 -3.19 -6.48 15.19
CA ARG A 51 -3.56 -5.19 15.78
C ARG A 51 -2.60 -4.81 16.90
N SER A 52 -2.14 -3.57 16.85
CA SER A 52 -1.27 -2.98 17.87
C SER A 52 -2.06 -2.62 19.13
N THR A 53 -1.47 -2.89 20.29
CA THR A 53 -1.92 -2.41 21.61
C THR A 53 -1.49 -0.97 21.90
N ASN A 54 -0.55 -0.41 21.13
CA ASN A 54 -0.12 0.99 21.26
C ASN A 54 -1.10 1.96 20.59
N LEU A 55 -2.01 1.44 19.76
CA LEU A 55 -2.92 2.19 18.90
C LEU A 55 -4.39 1.86 19.19
N ASP A 56 -4.75 1.76 20.47
CA ASP A 56 -6.12 1.40 20.92
C ASP A 56 -7.24 2.27 20.32
N TRP A 57 -6.92 3.51 19.97
CA TRP A 57 -7.84 4.46 19.37
C TRP A 57 -8.15 4.17 17.89
N TYR A 58 -7.32 3.37 17.21
CA TYR A 58 -7.52 2.97 15.83
C TYR A 58 -8.36 1.68 15.79
N LYS A 59 -9.49 1.72 15.09
CA LYS A 59 -10.43 0.58 14.98
C LYS A 59 -10.54 0.00 13.56
N GLY A 60 -9.74 0.53 12.63
CA GLY A 60 -9.72 0.09 11.24
C GLY A 60 -8.96 -1.23 11.02
N PRO A 61 -8.76 -1.62 9.76
CA PRO A 61 -8.04 -2.84 9.41
C PRO A 61 -6.52 -2.69 9.64
N THR A 62 -5.82 -3.81 9.82
CA THR A 62 -4.36 -3.89 9.71
C THR A 62 -3.92 -3.75 8.26
N LEU A 63 -2.60 -3.64 8.01
CA LEU A 63 -2.08 -3.53 6.65
C LEU A 63 -2.40 -4.79 5.83
N LEU A 64 -2.27 -5.97 6.42
CA LEU A 64 -2.63 -7.22 5.75
C LEU A 64 -4.13 -7.26 5.41
N GLU A 65 -4.99 -6.95 6.37
CA GLU A 65 -6.44 -6.90 6.13
C GLU A 65 -6.80 -5.86 5.05
N ALA A 66 -6.10 -4.72 5.00
CA ALA A 66 -6.31 -3.71 3.98
C ALA A 66 -5.88 -4.16 2.58
N LEU A 67 -4.84 -5.01 2.47
CA LEU A 67 -4.42 -5.62 1.21
C LEU A 67 -5.44 -6.64 0.71
N ASP A 68 -6.01 -7.44 1.61
CA ASP A 68 -7.06 -8.41 1.28
C ASP A 68 -8.37 -7.76 0.80
N MET A 69 -8.59 -6.48 1.15
CA MET A 69 -9.73 -5.69 0.66
C MET A 69 -9.54 -5.15 -0.77
N VAL A 70 -8.35 -5.30 -1.37
CA VAL A 70 -8.10 -4.83 -2.74
C VAL A 70 -8.82 -5.73 -3.73
N ASN A 71 -9.72 -5.12 -4.51
CA ASN A 71 -10.41 -5.84 -5.57
C ASN A 71 -9.44 -6.17 -6.71
N GLU A 72 -9.53 -7.40 -7.21
CA GLU A 72 -8.74 -7.84 -8.36
C GLU A 72 -9.10 -7.00 -9.61
N PRO A 73 -8.11 -6.45 -10.33
CA PRO A 73 -8.36 -5.77 -11.58
C PRO A 73 -8.84 -6.78 -12.63
N LYS A 74 -9.75 -6.35 -13.52
CA LYS A 74 -10.17 -7.21 -14.62
C LYS A 74 -8.99 -7.44 -15.58
N HIS A 75 -8.66 -8.70 -15.80
CA HIS A 75 -7.66 -9.10 -16.80
C HIS A 75 -8.14 -8.71 -18.20
N PRO A 76 -7.35 -7.97 -18.98
CA PRO A 76 -7.73 -7.54 -20.33
C PRO A 76 -7.50 -8.66 -21.36
N THR A 77 -8.14 -9.82 -21.17
CA THR A 77 -7.97 -11.01 -22.03
C THR A 77 -8.46 -10.81 -23.46
N ASP A 78 -9.35 -9.84 -23.67
CA ASP A 78 -9.94 -9.54 -24.98
C ASP A 78 -9.10 -8.55 -25.81
N LYS A 79 -7.96 -8.08 -25.29
CA LYS A 79 -7.06 -7.13 -25.97
C LYS A 79 -5.83 -7.84 -26.55
N PRO A 80 -5.16 -7.25 -27.55
CA PRO A 80 -3.89 -7.76 -28.05
C PRO A 80 -2.85 -7.89 -26.91
N LEU A 81 -2.02 -8.92 -26.97
CA LEU A 81 -0.92 -9.13 -26.04
C LEU A 81 0.07 -7.96 -26.16
N CYS A 82 0.29 -7.27 -25.04
CA CYS A 82 1.30 -6.22 -24.91
C CYS A 82 2.19 -6.57 -23.72
N LEU A 83 3.47 -6.90 -23.98
CA LEU A 83 4.46 -7.18 -22.94
C LEU A 83 5.56 -6.10 -22.96
N PRO A 84 5.46 -5.03 -22.14
CA PRO A 84 6.54 -4.08 -21.97
C PRO A 84 7.74 -4.75 -21.30
N LEU A 85 8.91 -4.64 -21.92
CA LEU A 85 10.16 -5.19 -21.40
C LEU A 85 10.72 -4.28 -20.30
N GLN A 86 10.87 -4.83 -19.10
CA GLN A 86 11.48 -4.16 -17.96
C GLN A 86 12.99 -4.42 -17.93
N ASP A 87 13.39 -5.68 -18.04
CA ASP A 87 14.78 -6.12 -17.96
C ASP A 87 15.04 -7.30 -18.90
N GLY A 88 16.33 -7.57 -19.18
CA GLY A 88 16.76 -8.73 -19.97
C GLY A 88 17.99 -9.38 -19.36
N TYR A 89 17.90 -10.68 -19.09
CA TYR A 89 18.99 -11.46 -18.50
C TYR A 89 19.59 -12.43 -19.52
N LYS A 90 20.88 -12.74 -19.40
CA LYS A 90 21.49 -13.89 -20.07
C LYS A 90 21.76 -14.97 -19.04
N ILE A 91 21.05 -16.08 -19.16
CA ILE A 91 21.17 -17.22 -18.25
C ILE A 91 21.87 -18.36 -19.00
N GLY A 92 23.00 -18.82 -18.45
CA GLY A 92 23.77 -19.92 -19.04
C GLY A 92 22.91 -21.17 -19.23
N GLY A 93 22.90 -21.73 -20.44
CA GLY A 93 22.09 -22.89 -20.80
C GLY A 93 20.65 -22.60 -21.24
N ILE A 94 20.11 -21.40 -20.96
CA ILE A 94 18.75 -20.99 -21.36
C ILE A 94 18.77 -19.95 -22.49
N GLY A 95 19.72 -19.01 -22.43
CA GLY A 95 19.83 -17.91 -23.39
C GLY A 95 19.34 -16.58 -22.82
N THR A 96 18.75 -15.73 -23.66
CA THR A 96 18.26 -14.40 -23.26
C THR A 96 16.83 -14.49 -22.74
N VAL A 97 16.59 -14.00 -21.52
CA VAL A 97 15.30 -14.03 -20.84
C VAL A 97 14.80 -12.60 -20.61
N PRO A 98 13.81 -12.11 -21.38
CA PRO A 98 13.14 -10.85 -21.12
C PRO A 98 12.17 -10.97 -19.94
N VAL A 99 12.11 -9.94 -19.10
CA VAL A 99 11.19 -9.85 -17.95
C VAL A 99 10.30 -8.63 -18.12
N GLY A 100 9.00 -8.79 -17.88
CA GLY A 100 8.00 -7.74 -17.98
C GLY A 100 6.67 -8.18 -17.37
N ARG A 101 5.78 -7.22 -17.12
CA ARG A 101 4.41 -7.49 -16.64
C ARG A 101 3.46 -7.56 -17.83
N VAL A 102 2.69 -8.64 -17.92
CA VAL A 102 1.55 -8.82 -18.85
C VAL A 102 0.31 -8.12 -18.29
#